data_AF-A0A938RF37-F1
#
_entry.id   AF-A0A938RF37-F1
#
_cell.length_a   1.000
_cell.length_b   1.000
_cell.length_c   1.000
_cell.angle_alpha   90.00
_cell.angle_beta   90.00
_cell.angle_gamma   90.00
#
_symmetry.space_group_name_H-M   'P 1'
#
loop_
_entity.id
_entity.type
_entity.pdbx_description
1 polymer ?
#
loop_
_entity_poly.entity_id
_entity_poly.type
_entity_poly.pdbx_seq_one_letter_code
_entity_poly.pdbx_strand_id
1 'polypeptide(L)'
;MKKKKLAVSSAELDHRFDSGEDIHDLIDMSKATVIRQGKKVRITLDVAESLVKDIDDIRKKIGVDRGALIKVWLHEKVKQEKSAQTNK
;
A
#
# COMPACT_ATOMS: atom_id res chain seq x y z
N MET A 1 -24.08 10.49 24.97
CA MET A 1 -22.89 9.89 24.31
C MET A 1 -21.82 9.70 25.38
N LYS A 2 -21.40 8.46 25.68
CA LYS A 2 -20.38 8.20 26.71
C LYS A 2 -19.05 8.84 26.29
N LYS A 3 -18.37 9.53 27.22
CA LYS A 3 -17.05 10.13 26.97
C LYS A 3 -16.07 9.01 26.59
N LYS A 4 -15.48 9.07 25.39
CA LYS A 4 -14.44 8.13 24.94
C LYS A 4 -13.24 8.25 25.90
N LYS A 5 -12.91 7.18 26.62
CA LYS A 5 -11.76 7.14 27.52
C LYS A 5 -10.60 6.54 26.75
N LEU A 6 -9.82 7.39 26.09
CA LEU A 6 -8.66 6.94 25.31
C LEU A 6 -7.65 6.23 26.23
N ALA A 7 -6.94 5.24 25.69
CA ALA A 7 -5.82 4.63 26.39
C ALA A 7 -4.78 5.69 26.76
N VAL A 8 -4.25 5.61 27.99
CA VAL A 8 -3.28 6.59 28.51
C VAL A 8 -1.88 6.34 27.94
N SER A 9 -1.57 5.09 27.58
CA SER A 9 -0.30 4.69 26.96
C SER A 9 -0.48 3.47 26.05
N SER A 10 0.48 3.23 25.15
CA SER A 10 0.52 2.01 24.32
C SER A 10 0.60 0.75 25.17
N ALA A 11 1.41 0.76 26.22
CA ALA A 11 1.62 -0.40 27.09
C ALA A 11 0.34 -0.83 27.83
N GLU A 12 -0.51 0.11 28.22
CA GLU A 12 -1.80 -0.20 28.85
C GLU A 12 -2.78 -0.81 27.83
N LEU A 13 -2.78 -0.30 26.59
CA LEU A 13 -3.59 -0.84 25.51
C LEU A 13 -3.18 -2.27 25.17
N ASP A 14 -1.87 -2.52 25.04
CA ASP A 14 -1.32 -3.83 24.74
C ASP A 14 -1.66 -4.85 25.84
N HIS A 15 -1.47 -4.49 27.12
CA HIS A 15 -1.80 -5.38 28.23
C HIS A 15 -3.30 -5.74 28.29
N ARG A 16 -4.20 -4.77 28.05
CA ARG A 16 -5.65 -5.01 28.04
C ARG A 16 -6.12 -5.79 26.81
N PHE A 17 -5.45 -5.61 25.67
CA PHE A 17 -5.68 -6.41 24.48
C PHE A 17 -5.29 -7.87 24.73
N ASP A 18 -4.11 -8.10 25.30
CA ASP A 18 -3.60 -9.43 25.62
C ASP A 18 -4.40 -10.13 26.73
N SER A 19 -5.01 -9.38 27.65
CA SER A 19 -5.92 -9.91 28.67
C SER A 19 -7.31 -10.28 28.13
N GLY A 20 -7.59 -10.01 26.84
CA GLY A 20 -8.87 -10.30 26.20
C GLY A 20 -10.00 -9.35 26.60
N GLU A 21 -9.68 -8.17 27.15
CA GLU A 21 -10.67 -7.13 27.44
C GLU A 21 -11.17 -6.44 26.16
N ASP A 22 -12.40 -5.91 26.21
CA ASP A 22 -12.93 -5.10 25.11
C ASP A 22 -12.27 -3.71 25.10
N ILE A 23 -11.34 -3.50 24.16
CA ILE A 23 -10.59 -2.26 23.99
C ILE A 23 -11.26 -1.26 23.03
N HIS A 24 -12.47 -1.53 22.51
CA HIS A 24 -13.12 -0.65 21.52
C HIS A 24 -13.40 0.75 22.08
N ASP A 25 -13.65 0.86 23.38
CA ASP A 25 -13.87 2.14 24.08
C ASP A 25 -12.58 2.94 24.29
N LEU A 26 -11.41 2.31 24.13
CA LEU A 26 -10.08 2.88 24.34
C LEU A 26 -9.46 3.46 23.05
N ILE A 27 -10.04 3.14 21.90
CA ILE A 27 -9.53 3.51 20.58
C ILE A 27 -10.52 4.45 19.89
N ASP A 28 -10.00 5.50 19.24
CA ASP A 28 -10.83 6.38 18.44
C ASP A 28 -11.18 5.76 17.07
N MET A 29 -12.29 5.02 17.04
CA MET A 29 -12.84 4.41 15.82
C MET A 29 -13.13 5.43 14.70
N SER A 30 -13.25 6.73 15.01
CA SER A 30 -13.47 7.76 13.97
C SER A 30 -12.22 8.04 13.13
N LYS A 31 -11.03 7.70 13.63
CA LYS A 31 -9.75 7.80 12.92
C LYS A 31 -9.30 6.48 12.31
N ALA A 32 -10.06 5.39 12.52
CA ALA A 32 -9.73 4.09 11.97
C ALA A 32 -9.77 4.14 10.44
N THR A 33 -8.60 4.08 9.82
CA THR A 33 -8.47 4.15 8.36
C THR A 33 -8.28 2.74 7.82
N VAL A 34 -9.32 2.19 7.19
CA VAL A 34 -9.20 0.90 6.49
C VAL A 34 -8.55 1.17 5.14
N ILE A 35 -7.27 0.84 5.00
CA ILE A 35 -6.59 0.84 3.69
C ILE A 35 -7.13 -0.35 2.89
N ARG A 36 -8.28 -0.16 2.23
CA ARG A 36 -8.75 -1.11 1.22
C ARG A 36 -7.76 -1.04 0.07
N GLN A 37 -6.82 -1.98 -0.01
CA GLN A 37 -6.00 -2.15 -1.21
C GLN A 37 -6.96 -2.24 -2.41
N GLY A 38 -6.95 -1.19 -3.24
CA GLY A 38 -8.02 -0.90 -4.19
C GLY A 38 -8.28 -2.04 -5.17
N LYS A 39 -9.50 -2.05 -5.71
CA LYS A 39 -9.95 -2.96 -6.78
C LYS A 39 -8.86 -3.09 -7.85
N LYS A 40 -8.49 -4.34 -8.18
CA LYS A 40 -7.57 -4.61 -9.29
C LYS A 40 -8.23 -4.16 -10.60
N VAL A 41 -7.65 -3.17 -11.28
CA VAL A 41 -8.08 -2.71 -12.59
C VAL A 41 -7.18 -3.35 -13.65
N ARG A 42 -7.78 -3.95 -14.69
CA ARG A 42 -7.04 -4.49 -15.83
C ARG A 42 -6.88 -3.40 -16.88
N ILE A 43 -5.67 -3.26 -17.41
CA ILE A 43 -5.35 -2.31 -18.47
C ILE A 43 -4.87 -3.10 -19.68
N THR A 44 -5.41 -2.80 -20.85
CA THR A 44 -4.92 -3.30 -22.15
C THR A 44 -4.16 -2.17 -22.82
N LEU A 45 -2.96 -2.46 -23.30
CA LEU A 45 -2.03 -1.48 -23.89
C LEU A 45 -1.35 -2.14 -25.09
N ASP A 46 -1.26 -1.39 -26.19
CA ASP A 46 -0.42 -1.75 -27.33
C ASP A 46 0.99 -1.19 -27.12
N VAL A 47 2.00 -2.03 -27.30
CA VAL A 47 3.42 -1.69 -27.17
C VAL A 47 4.21 -2.22 -28.36
N ALA A 48 5.31 -1.56 -28.69
CA ALA A 48 6.21 -2.02 -29.73
C ALA A 48 6.84 -3.37 -29.36
N GLU A 49 7.03 -4.24 -30.36
CA GLU A 49 7.65 -5.56 -30.18
C GLU A 49 9.06 -5.46 -29.60
N SER A 50 9.83 -4.47 -30.04
CA SER A 50 11.18 -4.21 -29.53
C SER A 50 11.19 -3.99 -28.01
N LEU A 51 10.26 -3.21 -27.48
CA LEU A 51 10.14 -2.94 -26.05
C LEU A 51 9.80 -4.21 -25.27
N VAL A 52 8.91 -5.06 -25.79
CA VAL A 52 8.57 -6.34 -25.16
C VAL A 52 9.78 -7.26 -25.11
N LYS A 53 10.60 -7.26 -26.16
CA LYS A 53 11.85 -8.04 -26.22
C LYS A 53 12.87 -7.57 -25.19
N ASP A 54 13.04 -6.26 -25.05
CA ASP A 54 13.95 -5.68 -24.04
C ASP A 54 13.49 -6.04 -22.61
N ILE A 55 12.18 -5.94 -22.35
CA ILE A 55 11.57 -6.35 -21.06
C ILE A 55 11.86 -7.83 -20.79
N ASP A 56 11.77 -8.67 -21.81
CA ASP A 56 12.02 -10.11 -21.71
C ASP A 56 13.46 -10.45 -21.37
N ASP A 57 14.42 -9.74 -21.95
CA ASP A 57 15.83 -9.99 -21.66
C ASP A 57 16.17 -9.56 -20.24
N ILE A 58 15.54 -8.49 -19.73
CA ILE A 58 15.68 -8.04 -18.34
C ILE A 58 15.02 -9.04 -17.38
N ARG A 59 13.79 -9.49 -17.68
CA ARG A 59 13.06 -10.42 -16.80
C ARG A 59 13.81 -11.75 -16.66
N LYS A 60 14.46 -12.23 -17.73
CA LYS A 60 15.26 -13.47 -17.71
C LYS A 60 16.47 -13.35 -16.79
N LYS A 61 17.11 -12.18 -16.75
CA LYS A 61 18.27 -11.92 -15.87
C LYS A 61 17.89 -11.87 -14.39
N ILE A 62 16.70 -11.35 -14.08
CA ILE A 62 16.26 -11.10 -12.70
C ILE A 62 15.33 -12.24 -12.19
N GLY A 63 14.79 -13.07 -13.09
CA GLY A 63 13.94 -14.21 -12.74
C GLY A 63 12.51 -13.83 -12.34
N VAL A 64 11.94 -12.79 -12.96
CA VAL A 64 10.59 -12.28 -12.62
C VAL A 64 9.64 -12.33 -13.81
N ASP A 65 8.33 -12.33 -13.54
CA ASP A 65 7.32 -12.21 -14.60
C ASP A 65 7.26 -10.79 -15.19
N ARG A 66 6.87 -10.69 -16.48
CA ARG A 66 6.72 -9.39 -17.18
C ARG A 66 5.81 -8.44 -16.40
N GLY A 67 4.67 -8.94 -15.90
CA GLY A 67 3.69 -8.12 -15.20
C GLY A 67 4.18 -7.60 -13.85
N ALA A 68 5.06 -8.35 -13.18
CA ALA A 68 5.70 -7.91 -11.94
C ALA A 68 6.68 -6.76 -12.23
N LEU A 69 7.53 -6.92 -13.24
CA LEU A 69 8.51 -5.90 -13.64
C LEU A 69 7.84 -4.60 -14.08
N ILE A 70 6.84 -4.69 -14.96
CA ILE A 70 6.08 -3.53 -15.46
C ILE A 70 5.39 -2.78 -14.31
N LYS A 71 4.83 -3.52 -13.32
CA LYS A 71 4.16 -2.90 -12.18
C LYS A 71 5.12 -2.08 -11.32
N VAL A 72 6.33 -2.58 -11.07
CA VAL A 72 7.35 -1.86 -10.30
C VAL A 72 7.76 -0.59 -11.04
N TRP A 73 8.09 -0.69 -12.33
CA TRP A 73 8.49 0.48 -13.12
C TRP A 73 7.39 1.54 -13.21
N LEU A 74 6.13 1.13 -13.42
CA LEU A 74 5.00 2.06 -13.40
C LEU A 74 4.89 2.77 -12.04
N HIS A 75 5.02 2.04 -10.94
CA HIS A 75 4.96 2.63 -9.61
C HIS A 75 6.11 3.62 -9.37
N GLU A 76 7.34 3.27 -9.75
CA GLU A 76 8.50 4.14 -9.63
C GLU A 76 8.35 5.42 -10.46
N LYS A 77 7.92 5.30 -11.72
CA LYS A 77 7.71 6.45 -12.61
C LYS A 77 6.60 7.36 -12.10
N VAL A 78 5.45 6.81 -11.70
CA VAL A 78 4.35 7.61 -11.11
C VAL A 78 4.80 8.29 -9.82
N LYS A 79 5.57 7.60 -8.96
CA LYS A 79 6.09 8.19 -7.72
C LYS A 79 7.06 9.34 -8.01
N GLN A 80 7.96 9.18 -8.98
CA GLN A 80 8.90 10.23 -9.43
C GLN A 80 8.13 11.48 -9.89
N GLU A 81 7.15 11.31 -10.78
CA GLU A 81 6.34 12.43 -11.31
C GLU A 81 5.56 13.16 -10.21
N LYS A 82 4.94 12.42 -9.29
CA LYS A 82 4.23 13.02 -8.14
C LYS A 82 5.17 13.79 -7.21
N SER A 83 6.36 13.25 -6.94
CA SER A 83 7.35 13.92 -6.11
C SER A 83 7.90 15.19 -6.76
N ALA A 84 8.07 15.19 -8.09
CA ALA A 84 8.48 16.35 -8.86
C ALA A 84 7.41 17.46 -8.89
N GLN A 85 6.12 17.08 -8.91
CA GLN A 85 5.00 18.03 -8.84
C GLN A 85 4.78 18.62 -7.44
N THR A 86 5.23 17.95 -6.38
CA THR A 86 5.06 18.45 -5.00
C THR A 86 6.11 19.51 -4.64
N ASN A 87 7.21 19.58 -5.40
CA ASN A 87 8.30 20.56 -5.21
C ASN A 87 8.20 21.77 -6.15
N LYS A 88 7.03 21.99 -6.78
CA LYS A 88 6.77 23.08 -7.71
C LYS A 88 5.52 23.83 -7.26
#